data_AF-A0A4Q5LW45-F1
#
_entry.id   AF-A0A4Q5LW45-F1
#
_cell.length_a   1.000
_cell.length_b   1.000
_cell.length_c   1.000
_cell.angle_alpha   90.00
_cell.angle_beta   90.00
_cell.angle_gamma   90.00
#
_symmetry.space_group_name_H-M   'P 1'
#
loop_
_entity.id
_entity.type
_entity.pdbx_description
1 polymer ?
#
loop_
_entity_poly.entity_id
_entity_poly.type
_entity_poly.pdbx_seq_one_letter_code
_entity_poly.pdbx_strand_id
1 'polypeptide(L)'
;MKYLLIICIGLFIIAGACQPKKLPILGDRDFVNGDSVYHTIPDFQLVDQDSNVVTNKTYENKIYVADFFFSTCPTICPIMKTQMLRIYDKFKDNPEVGILSHTINPKYDSVAVLKAYADRLGVPASFWHFVTGDKEKIYELGEKEYYVTAGEDSTAAGGYIHSGAFILVDKKRRVRGMYDGTKEDQVSRLMKDMDILLKEEE
;
A
#
# COMPACT_ATOMS: atom_id res chain seq x y z
N MET A 1 56.51 -3.77 -50.69
CA MET A 1 55.69 -4.38 -49.61
C MET A 1 55.35 -3.25 -48.64
N LYS A 2 54.17 -2.58 -48.72
CA LYS A 2 52.87 -2.96 -48.10
C LYS A 2 53.14 -3.65 -46.74
N TYR A 3 52.87 -3.05 -45.58
CA TYR A 3 51.52 -2.80 -45.04
C TYR A 3 51.49 -1.59 -44.09
N LEU A 4 50.47 -0.73 -44.25
CA LEU A 4 50.11 0.32 -43.31
C LEU A 4 49.08 -0.28 -42.33
N LEU A 5 49.48 -0.46 -41.06
CA LEU A 5 48.61 -1.01 -40.02
C LEU A 5 47.78 0.14 -39.41
N ILE A 6 46.54 0.32 -39.85
CA ILE A 6 45.58 1.21 -39.21
C ILE A 6 44.92 0.44 -38.06
N ILE A 7 45.29 0.78 -36.83
CA ILE A 7 44.61 0.30 -35.61
C ILE A 7 43.42 1.23 -35.36
N CYS A 8 42.25 0.85 -35.86
CA CYS A 8 40.99 1.46 -35.44
C CYS A 8 40.69 1.01 -34.00
N ILE A 9 41.04 1.84 -33.02
CA ILE A 9 40.58 1.69 -31.64
C ILE A 9 39.08 2.03 -31.65
N GLY A 10 38.25 1.00 -31.72
CA GLY A 10 36.81 1.13 -31.58
C GLY A 10 36.48 1.68 -30.18
N LEU A 11 35.89 2.87 -30.14
CA LEU A 11 35.35 3.46 -28.92
C LEU A 11 34.13 2.62 -28.49
N PHE A 12 34.35 1.63 -27.62
CA PHE A 12 33.27 0.89 -26.98
C PHE A 12 32.58 1.86 -26.02
N ILE A 13 31.50 2.51 -26.47
CA ILE A 13 30.57 3.23 -25.61
C ILE A 13 29.89 2.15 -24.77
N ILE A 14 30.41 1.92 -23.56
CA ILE A 14 29.74 1.11 -22.55
C ILE A 14 28.53 1.94 -22.10
N ALA A 15 27.41 1.78 -22.81
CA ALA A 15 26.11 2.18 -22.29
C ALA A 15 25.89 1.37 -21.02
N GLY A 16 26.18 1.96 -19.86
CA GLY A 16 25.84 1.39 -18.57
C GLY A 16 24.34 1.20 -18.55
N ALA A 17 23.88 -0.04 -18.79
CA ALA A 17 22.49 -0.40 -18.68
C ALA A 17 22.06 -0.13 -17.24
N CYS A 18 21.32 0.95 -17.04
CA CYS A 18 20.65 1.22 -15.76
C CYS A 18 19.60 0.12 -15.59
N GLN A 19 19.94 -0.94 -14.88
CA GLN A 19 18.99 -2.00 -14.55
C GLN A 19 17.84 -1.36 -13.79
N PRO A 20 16.58 -1.55 -14.23
CA PRO A 20 15.44 -0.96 -13.55
C PRO A 20 15.44 -1.42 -12.08
N LYS A 21 15.35 -0.45 -11.16
CA LYS A 21 15.33 -0.72 -9.72
C LYS A 21 14.09 -1.55 -9.39
N LYS A 22 14.27 -2.79 -8.94
CA LYS A 22 13.19 -3.67 -8.46
C LYS A 22 13.02 -3.50 -6.95
N LEU A 23 11.77 -3.38 -6.47
CA LEU A 23 11.53 -3.31 -5.01
C LEU A 23 11.65 -4.69 -4.35
N PRO A 24 12.01 -4.78 -3.06
CA PRO A 24 11.95 -6.05 -2.34
C PRO A 24 10.51 -6.56 -2.24
N ILE A 25 10.35 -7.85 -2.00
CA ILE A 25 9.09 -8.45 -1.53
C ILE A 25 9.28 -8.73 -0.04
N LEU A 26 8.36 -8.24 0.79
CA LEU A 26 8.37 -8.40 2.24
C LEU A 26 7.42 -9.52 2.66
N GLY A 27 7.64 -10.03 3.88
CA GLY A 27 6.89 -11.14 4.45
C GLY A 27 7.64 -12.47 4.37
N ASP A 28 6.99 -13.51 4.87
CA ASP A 28 7.56 -14.85 4.91
C ASP A 28 7.74 -15.43 3.51
N ARG A 29 8.74 -16.30 3.40
CA ARG A 29 9.10 -17.01 2.16
C ARG A 29 9.11 -18.49 2.42
N ASP A 30 8.20 -19.18 1.75
CA ASP A 30 8.15 -20.64 1.73
C ASP A 30 8.90 -21.20 0.53
N PHE A 31 9.25 -22.48 0.61
CA PHE A 31 9.84 -23.23 -0.48
C PHE A 31 9.00 -24.45 -0.78
N VAL A 32 8.36 -24.46 -1.96
CA VAL A 32 7.54 -25.58 -2.43
C VAL A 32 8.20 -26.13 -3.69
N ASN A 33 8.62 -27.41 -3.66
CA ASN A 33 9.31 -28.07 -4.77
C ASN A 33 10.59 -27.37 -5.26
N GLY A 34 11.27 -26.61 -4.40
CA GLY A 34 12.48 -25.85 -4.75
C GLY A 34 12.21 -24.44 -5.27
N ASP A 35 10.95 -24.09 -5.52
CA ASP A 35 10.53 -22.74 -5.90
C ASP A 35 10.13 -21.91 -4.68
N SER A 36 10.42 -20.62 -4.76
CA SER A 36 10.07 -19.68 -3.68
C SER A 36 8.65 -19.20 -3.82
N VAL A 37 7.87 -19.41 -2.77
CA VAL A 37 6.51 -18.91 -2.62
C VAL A 37 6.55 -17.72 -1.69
N TYR A 38 6.14 -16.56 -2.20
CA TYR A 38 6.06 -15.34 -1.40
C TYR A 38 4.71 -15.23 -0.73
N HIS A 39 4.69 -14.67 0.47
CA HIS A 39 3.46 -14.24 1.11
C HIS A 39 2.66 -13.31 0.21
N THR A 40 1.33 -13.52 0.18
CA THR A 40 0.39 -12.67 -0.54
C THR A 40 -0.80 -12.39 0.35
N ILE A 41 -1.34 -11.18 0.29
CA ILE A 41 -2.57 -10.83 1.00
C ILE A 41 -3.68 -11.82 0.59
N PRO A 42 -4.26 -12.57 1.55
CA PRO A 42 -5.24 -13.59 1.27
C PRO A 42 -6.55 -12.97 0.79
N ASP A 43 -7.45 -13.85 0.36
CA ASP A 43 -8.78 -13.41 -0.06
C ASP A 43 -9.54 -12.79 1.11
N PHE A 44 -10.06 -11.58 0.92
CA PHE A 44 -10.90 -10.89 1.88
C PHE A 44 -12.19 -10.39 1.24
N GLN A 45 -13.18 -10.14 2.09
CA GLN A 45 -14.45 -9.53 1.70
C GLN A 45 -14.90 -8.57 2.80
N LEU A 46 -14.95 -7.28 2.46
CA LEU A 46 -15.37 -6.20 3.34
C LEU A 46 -16.39 -5.30 2.62
N VAL A 47 -16.93 -4.31 3.31
CA VAL A 47 -17.89 -3.34 2.74
C VAL A 47 -17.33 -1.94 2.88
N ASP A 48 -17.41 -1.14 1.80
CA ASP A 48 -16.93 0.24 1.80
C ASP A 48 -17.99 1.28 2.21
N GLN A 49 -17.58 2.55 2.21
CA GLN A 49 -18.41 3.70 2.56
C GLN A 49 -19.63 3.92 1.64
N ASP A 50 -19.65 3.33 0.44
CA ASP A 50 -20.75 3.44 -0.51
C ASP A 50 -21.59 2.14 -0.54
N SER A 51 -21.40 1.26 0.45
CA SER A 51 -22.03 -0.06 0.57
C SER A 51 -21.60 -1.08 -0.50
N ASN A 52 -20.49 -0.84 -1.20
CA ASN A 52 -19.97 -1.80 -2.17
C ASN A 52 -19.17 -2.89 -1.47
N VAL A 53 -19.23 -4.10 -2.01
CA VAL A 53 -18.35 -5.20 -1.57
C VAL A 53 -16.95 -4.97 -2.12
N VAL A 54 -15.97 -4.86 -1.22
CA VAL A 54 -14.55 -4.75 -1.57
C VAL A 54 -13.86 -6.07 -1.32
N THR A 55 -13.13 -6.54 -2.34
CA THR A 55 -12.34 -7.78 -2.31
C THR A 55 -10.99 -7.51 -2.97
N ASN A 56 -10.10 -8.48 -3.02
CA ASN A 56 -8.84 -8.38 -3.76
C ASN A 56 -9.08 -8.03 -5.25
N LYS A 57 -10.21 -8.42 -5.84
CA LYS A 57 -10.57 -8.07 -7.24
C LYS A 57 -10.75 -6.57 -7.45
N THR A 58 -11.12 -5.82 -6.42
CA THR A 58 -11.22 -4.34 -6.47
C THR A 58 -9.87 -3.69 -6.82
N TYR A 59 -8.78 -4.39 -6.50
CA TYR A 59 -7.39 -3.98 -6.73
C TYR A 59 -6.69 -4.83 -7.81
N GLU A 60 -7.44 -5.58 -8.61
CA GLU A 60 -6.87 -6.33 -9.73
C GLU A 60 -6.18 -5.37 -10.70
N ASN A 61 -4.96 -5.72 -11.11
CA ASN A 61 -4.07 -4.88 -11.93
C ASN A 61 -3.70 -3.51 -11.33
N LYS A 62 -3.96 -3.28 -10.04
CA LYS A 62 -3.57 -2.06 -9.33
C LYS A 62 -2.47 -2.33 -8.30
N ILE A 63 -1.60 -1.36 -8.11
CA ILE A 63 -0.88 -1.24 -6.84
C ILE A 63 -1.78 -0.49 -5.85
N TYR A 64 -1.64 -0.74 -4.56
CA TYR A 64 -2.40 0.02 -3.58
C TYR A 64 -1.62 0.28 -2.30
N VAL A 65 -2.04 1.34 -1.61
CA VAL A 65 -1.56 1.65 -0.26
C VAL A 65 -2.64 1.24 0.72
N ALA A 66 -2.28 0.38 1.68
CA ALA A 66 -3.16 -0.01 2.77
C ALA A 66 -2.78 0.69 4.08
N ASP A 67 -3.78 0.97 4.92
CA ASP A 67 -3.61 1.36 6.31
C ASP A 67 -4.74 0.83 7.20
N PHE A 68 -4.54 0.96 8.52
CA PHE A 68 -5.49 0.57 9.56
C PHE A 68 -5.73 1.79 10.45
N PHE A 69 -6.99 2.22 10.54
CA PHE A 69 -7.39 3.50 11.12
C PHE A 69 -8.70 3.37 11.90
N PHE A 70 -9.17 4.46 12.51
CA PHE A 70 -10.55 4.58 12.99
C PHE A 70 -10.98 6.04 12.99
N SER A 71 -12.25 6.32 12.70
CA SER A 71 -12.70 7.70 12.41
C SER A 71 -12.65 8.64 13.62
N THR A 72 -12.70 8.10 14.84
CA THR A 72 -12.69 8.86 16.10
C THR A 72 -11.30 9.05 16.72
N CYS A 73 -10.25 8.64 16.00
CA CYS A 73 -8.87 8.72 16.45
C CYS A 73 -8.42 10.17 16.71
N PRO A 74 -8.10 10.53 17.98
CA PRO A 74 -7.87 11.92 18.35
C PRO A 74 -6.43 12.41 18.07
N THR A 75 -5.47 11.52 17.83
CA THR A 75 -4.03 11.84 17.92
C THR A 75 -3.24 11.62 16.64
N ILE A 76 -3.01 10.38 16.22
CA ILE A 76 -2.10 10.06 15.09
C ILE A 76 -2.73 10.35 13.73
N CYS A 77 -4.06 10.40 13.70
CA CYS A 77 -4.83 10.44 12.48
C CYS A 77 -4.81 11.77 11.70
N PRO A 78 -4.64 12.98 12.27
CA PRO A 78 -4.51 14.20 11.47
C PRO A 78 -3.26 14.20 10.56
N ILE A 79 -2.12 13.70 11.06
CA ILE A 79 -0.89 13.63 10.27
C ILE A 79 -1.04 12.56 9.19
N MET A 80 -1.41 11.33 9.56
CA MET A 80 -1.61 10.25 8.59
C MET A 80 -2.65 10.61 7.53
N LYS A 81 -3.80 11.18 7.91
CA LYS A 81 -4.79 11.69 6.97
C LYS A 81 -4.18 12.67 5.97
N THR A 82 -3.41 13.64 6.46
CA THR A 82 -2.76 14.64 5.59
C THR A 82 -1.76 13.97 4.63
N GLN A 83 -1.03 12.97 5.11
CA GLN A 83 -0.07 12.22 4.30
C GLN A 83 -0.75 11.33 3.26
N MET A 84 -1.85 10.67 3.61
CA MET A 84 -2.63 9.86 2.66
C MET A 84 -3.30 10.74 1.60
N LEU A 85 -3.75 11.95 1.96
CA LEU A 85 -4.21 12.95 0.98
C LEU A 85 -3.11 13.37 0.00
N ARG A 86 -1.84 13.48 0.43
CA ARG A 86 -0.73 13.74 -0.51
C ARG A 86 -0.56 12.61 -1.53
N ILE A 87 -0.72 11.36 -1.10
CA ILE A 87 -0.69 10.19 -1.99
C ILE A 87 -1.87 10.25 -2.96
N TYR A 88 -3.08 10.46 -2.45
CA TYR A 88 -4.28 10.64 -3.26
C TYR A 88 -4.09 11.75 -4.31
N ASP A 89 -3.68 12.94 -3.91
CA ASP A 89 -3.52 14.08 -4.83
C ASP A 89 -2.49 13.84 -5.93
N LYS A 90 -1.43 13.09 -5.64
CA LYS A 90 -0.43 12.72 -6.63
C LYS A 90 -0.95 11.69 -7.65
N PHE A 91 -1.76 10.73 -7.21
CA PHE A 91 -2.09 9.53 -8.00
C PHE A 91 -3.56 9.41 -8.42
N LYS A 92 -4.46 10.32 -8.02
CA LYS A 92 -5.91 10.24 -8.27
C LYS A 92 -6.32 10.07 -9.74
N ASP A 93 -5.48 10.50 -10.67
CA ASP A 93 -5.72 10.38 -12.12
C ASP A 93 -5.12 9.10 -12.72
N ASN A 94 -4.46 8.26 -11.91
CA ASN A 94 -3.86 7.00 -12.36
C ASN A 94 -4.79 5.82 -12.01
N PRO A 95 -5.37 5.12 -13.01
CA PRO A 95 -6.29 4.01 -12.76
C PRO A 95 -5.62 2.74 -12.21
N GLU A 96 -4.29 2.66 -12.26
CA GLU A 96 -3.50 1.52 -11.75
C GLU A 96 -3.12 1.68 -10.26
N VAL A 97 -3.67 2.69 -9.58
CA VAL A 97 -3.43 2.96 -8.16
C VAL A 97 -4.75 2.95 -7.38
N GLY A 98 -4.71 2.51 -6.12
CA GLY A 98 -5.79 2.68 -5.17
C GLY A 98 -5.31 2.84 -3.73
N ILE A 99 -6.24 3.15 -2.84
CA ILE A 99 -6.02 3.20 -1.38
C ILE A 99 -7.08 2.34 -0.69
N LEU A 100 -6.67 1.61 0.35
CA LEU A 100 -7.51 0.74 1.16
C LEU A 100 -7.30 1.02 2.66
N SER A 101 -8.27 1.65 3.29
CA SER A 101 -8.23 1.98 4.72
C SER A 101 -9.18 1.09 5.51
N HIS A 102 -8.63 0.27 6.39
CA HIS A 102 -9.41 -0.67 7.22
C HIS A 102 -9.75 -0.04 8.57
N THR A 103 -11.03 0.08 8.91
CA THR A 103 -11.37 0.53 10.27
C THR A 103 -11.11 -0.57 11.30
N ILE A 104 -10.40 -0.24 12.37
CA ILE A 104 -10.22 -1.11 13.54
C ILE A 104 -11.33 -0.95 14.59
N ASN A 105 -12.27 -0.02 14.36
CA ASN A 105 -13.46 0.19 15.19
C ASN A 105 -14.75 0.02 14.37
N PRO A 106 -15.01 -1.17 13.80
CA PRO A 106 -16.16 -1.40 12.91
C PRO A 106 -17.52 -1.26 13.63
N LYS A 107 -17.54 -1.33 14.97
CA LYS A 107 -18.76 -1.11 15.77
C LYS A 107 -19.24 0.33 15.67
N TYR A 108 -18.33 1.30 15.63
CA TYR A 108 -18.65 2.72 15.48
C TYR A 108 -18.60 3.14 14.00
N ASP A 109 -17.56 2.72 13.30
CA ASP A 109 -17.29 3.03 11.89
C ASP A 109 -18.18 2.19 10.96
N SER A 110 -19.48 2.43 11.07
CA SER A 110 -20.48 1.96 10.13
C SER A 110 -20.28 2.59 8.74
N VAL A 111 -20.90 2.00 7.71
CA VAL A 111 -20.89 2.53 6.34
C VAL A 111 -21.25 4.02 6.29
N ALA A 112 -22.28 4.46 7.03
CA ALA A 112 -22.70 5.86 7.06
C ALA A 112 -21.65 6.79 7.71
N VAL A 113 -20.96 6.32 8.74
CA VAL A 113 -19.87 7.08 9.39
C VAL A 113 -18.68 7.20 8.45
N LEU A 114 -18.30 6.10 7.80
CA LEU A 114 -17.22 6.08 6.80
C LEU A 114 -17.57 6.96 5.59
N LYS A 115 -18.84 7.00 5.17
CA LYS A 115 -19.31 7.89 4.12
C LYS A 115 -19.12 9.35 4.48
N ALA A 116 -19.61 9.75 5.64
CA ALA A 116 -19.43 11.10 6.15
C ALA A 116 -17.95 11.47 6.32
N TYR A 117 -17.11 10.50 6.69
CA TYR A 117 -15.66 10.69 6.77
C TYR A 117 -15.05 10.94 5.39
N ALA A 118 -15.32 10.09 4.40
CA ALA A 118 -14.85 10.22 3.02
C ALA A 118 -15.31 11.53 2.36
N ASP A 119 -16.57 11.92 2.55
CA ASP A 119 -17.14 13.14 1.99
C ASP A 119 -16.45 14.40 2.55
N ARG A 120 -16.08 14.40 3.85
CA ARG A 120 -15.29 15.50 4.45
C ARG A 120 -13.87 15.59 3.90
N LEU A 121 -13.32 14.48 3.39
CA LEU A 121 -12.03 14.45 2.72
C LEU A 121 -12.12 14.81 1.24
N GLY A 122 -13.32 14.72 0.65
CA GLY A 122 -13.52 14.95 -0.78
C GLY A 122 -12.92 13.86 -1.66
N VAL A 123 -12.86 12.61 -1.17
CA VAL A 123 -12.25 11.48 -1.87
C VAL A 123 -13.31 10.46 -2.32
N PRO A 124 -13.31 10.03 -3.59
CA PRO A 124 -14.29 9.10 -4.10
C PRO A 124 -13.93 7.64 -3.80
N ALA A 125 -14.96 6.79 -3.65
CA ALA A 125 -14.80 5.34 -3.50
C ALA A 125 -14.22 4.67 -4.77
N SER A 126 -14.13 5.35 -5.91
CA SER A 126 -13.48 4.81 -7.10
C SER A 126 -11.95 4.67 -6.96
N PHE A 127 -11.37 5.35 -5.97
CA PHE A 127 -9.93 5.36 -5.71
C PHE A 127 -9.58 4.97 -4.27
N TRP A 128 -10.32 5.49 -3.30
CA TRP A 128 -10.04 5.30 -1.87
C TRP A 128 -11.23 4.64 -1.18
N HIS A 129 -11.07 3.38 -0.83
CA HIS A 129 -12.06 2.63 -0.07
C HIS A 129 -11.75 2.71 1.43
N PHE A 130 -12.72 3.17 2.21
CA PHE A 130 -12.75 3.02 3.66
C PHE A 130 -13.65 1.83 3.95
N VAL A 131 -13.07 0.76 4.49
CA VAL A 131 -13.77 -0.52 4.64
C VAL A 131 -14.05 -0.86 6.09
N THR A 132 -15.19 -1.49 6.33
CA THR A 132 -15.65 -2.02 7.61
C THR A 132 -16.13 -3.47 7.45
N GLY A 133 -16.34 -4.17 8.56
CA GLY A 133 -16.72 -5.58 8.55
C GLY A 133 -16.56 -6.25 9.91
N ASP A 134 -16.31 -7.56 9.87
CA ASP A 134 -16.05 -8.38 11.05
C ASP A 134 -14.74 -7.96 11.73
N LYS A 135 -14.80 -7.66 13.04
CA LYS A 135 -13.68 -7.07 13.79
C LYS A 135 -12.50 -8.04 13.85
N GLU A 136 -12.77 -9.28 14.18
CA GLU A 136 -11.77 -10.33 14.36
C GLU A 136 -11.02 -10.58 13.04
N LYS A 137 -11.73 -10.62 11.91
CA LYS A 137 -11.10 -10.71 10.59
C LYS A 137 -10.25 -9.50 10.23
N ILE A 138 -10.67 -8.29 10.57
CA ILE A 138 -9.86 -7.09 10.31
C ILE A 138 -8.57 -7.13 11.13
N TYR A 139 -8.64 -7.56 12.38
CA TYR A 139 -7.45 -7.64 13.24
C TYR A 139 -6.51 -8.74 12.75
N GLU A 140 -7.05 -9.89 12.36
CA GLU A 140 -6.27 -10.97 11.73
C GLU A 140 -5.58 -10.50 10.44
N LEU A 141 -6.29 -9.80 9.55
CA LEU A 141 -5.70 -9.20 8.35
C LEU A 141 -4.55 -8.25 8.71
N GLY A 142 -4.77 -7.35 9.68
CA GLY A 142 -3.73 -6.41 10.12
C GLY A 142 -2.48 -7.11 10.63
N GLU A 143 -2.64 -7.98 11.62
CA GLU A 143 -1.51 -8.59 12.34
C GLU A 143 -0.77 -9.64 11.52
N LYS A 144 -1.49 -10.53 10.83
CA LYS A 144 -0.88 -11.69 10.15
C LYS A 144 -0.55 -11.40 8.70
N GLU A 145 -1.36 -10.59 8.02
CA GLU A 145 -1.29 -10.49 6.56
C GLU A 145 -0.61 -9.19 6.09
N TYR A 146 -0.90 -8.09 6.78
CA TYR A 146 -0.29 -6.78 6.53
C TYR A 146 0.90 -6.47 7.48
N TYR A 147 1.19 -7.37 8.42
CA TYR A 147 2.28 -7.26 9.40
C TYR A 147 2.25 -5.98 10.25
N VAL A 148 1.06 -5.47 10.58
CA VAL A 148 0.86 -4.26 11.38
C VAL A 148 0.15 -4.55 12.69
N THR A 149 0.50 -3.80 13.73
CA THR A 149 -0.26 -3.81 14.99
C THR A 149 -1.62 -3.14 14.77
N ALA A 150 -2.70 -3.83 15.13
CA ALA A 150 -4.07 -3.34 15.10
C ALA A 150 -4.89 -4.05 16.18
N GLY A 151 -5.42 -3.33 17.18
CA GLY A 151 -6.20 -3.95 18.24
C GLY A 151 -6.81 -2.98 19.25
N GLU A 152 -7.65 -3.52 20.15
CA GLU A 152 -8.21 -2.79 21.30
C GLU A 152 -7.17 -2.70 22.43
N ASP A 153 -7.04 -1.52 23.03
CA ASP A 153 -6.23 -1.26 24.22
C ASP A 153 -6.89 -0.16 25.07
N SER A 154 -7.46 -0.54 26.20
CA SER A 154 -8.15 0.39 27.12
C SER A 154 -7.24 1.48 27.71
N THR A 155 -5.92 1.30 27.63
CA THR A 155 -4.92 2.27 28.11
C THR A 155 -4.47 3.24 27.02
N ALA A 156 -4.76 2.93 25.74
CA ALA A 156 -4.46 3.79 24.61
C ALA A 156 -5.47 4.93 24.45
N ALA A 157 -5.01 6.07 23.92
CA ALA A 157 -5.89 7.21 23.62
C ALA A 157 -6.93 6.82 22.55
N GLY A 158 -8.21 6.82 22.93
CA GLY A 158 -9.30 6.39 22.06
C GLY A 158 -9.62 4.89 22.12
N GLY A 159 -8.93 4.11 22.97
CA GLY A 159 -9.24 2.70 23.25
C GLY A 159 -8.64 1.69 22.27
N TYR A 160 -7.77 2.12 21.35
CA TYR A 160 -7.16 1.26 20.32
C TYR A 160 -5.67 1.54 20.18
N ILE A 161 -4.89 0.47 19.97
CA ILE A 161 -3.51 0.55 19.50
C ILE A 161 -3.48 0.21 18.02
N HIS A 162 -2.84 1.05 17.22
CA HIS A 162 -2.61 0.75 15.81
C HIS A 162 -1.32 1.36 15.31
N SER A 163 -0.70 0.67 14.35
CA SER A 163 0.51 1.17 13.71
C SER A 163 0.19 2.42 12.89
N GLY A 164 1.10 3.39 12.89
CA GLY A 164 1.09 4.50 11.95
C GLY A 164 1.57 4.12 10.55
N ALA A 165 1.49 2.85 10.16
CA ALA A 165 2.13 2.34 8.95
C ALA A 165 1.24 2.49 7.71
N PHE A 166 1.88 2.86 6.59
CA PHE A 166 1.34 2.71 5.24
C PHE A 166 2.06 1.54 4.55
N ILE A 167 1.28 0.63 3.98
CA ILE A 167 1.77 -0.61 3.37
C ILE A 167 1.60 -0.50 1.86
N LEU A 168 2.69 -0.62 1.10
CA LEU A 168 2.64 -0.69 -0.36
C LEU A 168 2.44 -2.14 -0.82
N VAL A 169 1.37 -2.40 -1.56
CA VAL A 169 1.05 -3.73 -2.10
C VAL A 169 1.06 -3.68 -3.63
N ASP A 170 1.65 -4.71 -4.26
CA ASP A 170 1.70 -4.83 -5.72
C ASP A 170 0.49 -5.56 -6.33
N LYS A 171 0.46 -5.61 -7.67
CA LYS A 171 -0.58 -6.25 -8.48
C LYS A 171 -0.73 -7.76 -8.21
N LYS A 172 0.29 -8.40 -7.61
CA LYS A 172 0.29 -9.81 -7.19
C LYS A 172 -0.08 -10.00 -5.72
N ARG A 173 -0.57 -8.94 -5.06
CA ARG A 173 -0.97 -8.92 -3.65
C ARG A 173 0.20 -9.11 -2.68
N ARG A 174 1.42 -8.72 -3.07
CA ARG A 174 2.61 -8.85 -2.21
C ARG A 174 2.97 -7.52 -1.59
N VAL A 175 3.39 -7.53 -0.32
CA VAL A 175 3.91 -6.33 0.34
C VAL A 175 5.28 -5.98 -0.24
N ARG A 176 5.46 -4.73 -0.69
CA ARG A 176 6.69 -4.22 -1.32
C ARG A 176 7.39 -3.14 -0.50
N GLY A 177 6.74 -2.66 0.55
CA GLY A 177 7.30 -1.65 1.46
C GLY A 177 6.33 -1.34 2.60
N MET A 178 6.90 -0.94 3.74
CA MET A 178 6.18 -0.42 4.90
C MET A 178 6.81 0.91 5.29
N TYR A 179 5.98 1.92 5.52
CA TYR A 179 6.41 3.30 5.69
C TYR A 179 5.70 3.90 6.91
N ASP A 180 6.42 4.70 7.67
CA ASP A 180 5.82 5.47 8.77
C ASP A 180 4.99 6.62 8.18
N GLY A 181 3.67 6.46 8.15
CA GLY A 181 2.70 7.43 7.64
C GLY A 181 2.62 8.71 8.48
N THR A 182 3.33 8.79 9.61
CA THR A 182 3.48 10.03 10.39
C THR A 182 4.68 10.87 9.97
N LYS A 183 5.58 10.32 9.13
CA LYS A 183 6.82 10.95 8.71
C LYS A 183 6.81 11.31 7.23
N GLU A 184 6.92 12.61 6.95
CA GLU A 184 6.86 13.13 5.58
C GLU A 184 7.93 12.55 4.65
N ASP A 185 9.15 12.30 5.13
CA ASP A 185 10.23 11.71 4.34
C ASP A 185 9.92 10.25 3.95
N GLN A 186 9.32 9.48 4.86
CA GLN A 186 8.90 8.11 4.59
C GLN A 186 7.76 8.07 3.58
N VAL A 187 6.77 8.97 3.69
CA VAL A 187 5.67 9.07 2.72
C VAL A 187 6.17 9.54 1.36
N SER A 188 7.15 10.45 1.33
CA SER A 188 7.79 10.88 0.08
C SER A 188 8.58 9.73 -0.57
N ARG A 189 9.19 8.86 0.23
CA ARG A 189 9.83 7.63 -0.25
C ARG A 189 8.80 6.63 -0.77
N LEU A 190 7.69 6.40 -0.07
CA LEU A 190 6.57 5.58 -0.53
C LEU A 190 6.10 6.01 -1.92
N MET A 191 5.83 7.30 -2.12
CA MET A 191 5.39 7.82 -3.42
C MET A 191 6.43 7.63 -4.54
N LYS A 192 7.73 7.58 -4.22
CA LYS A 192 8.79 7.25 -5.20
C LYS A 192 8.82 5.76 -5.52
N ASP A 193 8.66 4.92 -4.50
CA ASP A 193 8.60 3.47 -4.65
C ASP A 193 7.33 3.06 -5.40
N MET A 194 6.20 3.75 -5.24
CA MET A 194 5.00 3.62 -6.10
C MET A 194 5.31 3.91 -7.57
N ASP A 195 6.02 5.00 -7.88
CA ASP A 195 6.42 5.32 -9.27
C ASP A 195 7.34 4.25 -9.88
N ILE A 196 8.17 3.61 -9.06
CA ILE A 196 9.02 2.48 -9.47
C ILE A 196 8.15 1.26 -9.75
N LEU A 197 7.26 0.92 -8.83
CA LEU A 197 6.43 -0.27 -8.91
C LEU A 197 5.45 -0.24 -10.09
N LEU A 198 4.94 0.95 -10.45
CA LEU A 198 4.12 1.15 -11.64
C LEU A 198 4.87 0.88 -12.97
N LYS A 199 6.20 0.98 -12.96
CA LYS A 199 7.07 0.73 -14.12
C LYS A 199 7.71 -0.66 -14.09
N GLU A 200 7.54 -1.39 -12.99
CA GLU A 200 8.13 -2.71 -12.82
C GLU A 200 7.36 -3.70 -13.70
N GLU A 201 8.00 -4.15 -14.78
CA GLU A 201 7.51 -5.28 -15.57
C GLU A 201 7.58 -6.56 -14.73
N GLU A 202 6.56 -7.42 -14.87
CA GLU A 202 6.40 -8.62 -14.05
C GLU A 202 7.37 -9.75 -14.36
#